data_AF-A0A2A2ED43-F1
#
_entry.id   AF-A0A2A2ED43-F1
#
_cell.length_a   1.000
_cell.length_b   1.000
_cell.length_c   1.000
_cell.angle_alpha   90.00
_cell.angle_beta   90.00
_cell.angle_gamma   90.00
#
_symmetry.space_group_name_H-M   'P 1'
#
loop_
_entity.id
_entity.type
_entity.pdbx_description
1 polymer ?
#
loop_
_entity_poly.entity_id
_entity_poly.type
_entity_poly.pdbx_seq_one_letter_code
_entity_poly.pdbx_strand_id
1 'polypeptide(L)'
;MESYFDIDIWGLVAAVVMVIVAAGISALMRTGVAKSLIWATARSLVQLLAMGFILEYVIRQNNVWLVIGLITLMLLAAVQITMGRATGAPKGLVGIVLLSLVVTMLLMLAIVAELIVRPKPWYAPQLVIPLTGMLLGNTVSALALGLSRFFESMRERYAEVNTMLALGATKWEAAKPSMISSIRLGLLPSIAMLASSGIVTIPGMMSGQIIAGKSPVSAAKYQFVILAAVAALTLVADSIIIALIYKRCFISYDRYFVPEPAKKLSFKDLVQLRKDVHPDEKPDEVRREAEQEQRARTR
;
A
#
# COMPACT_ATOMS: atom_id res chain seq x y z
N MET A 1 -26.33 -16.06 -30.75
CA MET A 1 -25.64 -14.78 -31.03
C MET A 1 -25.22 -14.23 -29.69
N GLU A 2 -23.97 -14.42 -29.30
CA GLU A 2 -23.47 -13.88 -28.03
C GLU A 2 -23.29 -12.37 -28.20
N SER A 3 -24.19 -11.58 -27.62
CA SER A 3 -24.06 -10.13 -27.54
C SER A 3 -23.00 -9.80 -26.50
N TYR A 4 -21.72 -9.82 -26.89
CA TYR A 4 -20.67 -9.20 -26.09
C TYR A 4 -20.97 -7.69 -26.05
N PHE A 5 -21.15 -7.15 -24.84
CA PHE A 5 -21.23 -5.71 -24.62
C PHE A 5 -19.83 -5.12 -24.75
N ASP A 6 -19.35 -4.95 -25.98
CA ASP A 6 -18.07 -4.32 -26.24
C ASP A 6 -18.13 -2.85 -25.79
N ILE A 7 -17.17 -2.47 -24.97
CA ILE A 7 -16.98 -1.08 -24.59
C ILE A 7 -16.37 -0.39 -25.79
N ASP A 8 -17.19 0.36 -26.51
CA ASP A 8 -16.74 1.20 -27.61
C ASP A 8 -15.75 2.27 -27.11
N ILE A 9 -14.92 2.78 -28.01
CA ILE A 9 -13.92 3.84 -27.74
C ILE A 9 -14.60 5.04 -27.08
N TRP A 10 -15.85 5.34 -27.44
CA TRP A 10 -16.68 6.38 -26.80
C TRP A 10 -16.94 6.13 -25.32
N GLY A 11 -17.15 4.88 -24.90
CA GLY A 11 -17.31 4.52 -23.50
C GLY A 11 -16.03 4.74 -22.70
N LEU A 12 -14.87 4.45 -23.31
CA LEU A 12 -13.56 4.71 -22.69
C LEU A 12 -13.29 6.22 -22.57
N VAL A 13 -13.62 7.00 -23.61
CA VAL A 13 -13.52 8.48 -23.58
C VAL A 13 -14.42 9.04 -22.48
N ALA A 14 -15.66 8.58 -22.35
CA ALA A 14 -16.58 9.02 -21.30
C ALA A 14 -16.00 8.75 -19.90
N ALA A 15 -15.39 7.58 -19.68
CA ALA A 15 -14.73 7.25 -18.41
C ALA A 15 -13.55 8.20 -18.10
N VAL A 16 -12.73 8.52 -19.08
CA VAL A 16 -11.61 9.47 -18.92
C VAL A 16 -12.13 10.88 -18.62
N VAL A 17 -13.20 11.32 -19.30
CA VAL A 17 -13.85 12.61 -19.03
C VAL A 17 -14.37 12.69 -17.60
N MET A 18 -15.00 11.63 -17.08
CA MET A 18 -15.43 11.58 -15.68
C MET A 18 -14.27 11.79 -14.69
N VAL A 19 -13.11 11.20 -14.97
CA VAL A 19 -11.90 11.42 -14.16
C VAL A 19 -11.40 12.86 -14.27
N ILE A 20 -11.43 13.45 -15.46
CA ILE A 20 -11.03 14.86 -15.67
C ILE A 20 -11.95 15.80 -14.88
N VAL A 21 -13.27 15.56 -14.89
CA VAL A 21 -14.24 16.34 -14.10
C VAL A 21 -13.94 16.22 -12.61
N ALA A 22 -13.71 15.01 -12.10
CA ALA A 22 -13.33 14.79 -10.70
C ALA A 22 -12.02 15.49 -10.33
N ALA A 23 -11.02 15.45 -11.22
CA ALA A 23 -9.76 16.17 -11.04
C ALA A 23 -9.95 17.69 -11.07
N GLY A 24 -10.88 18.21 -11.89
CA GLY A 24 -11.29 19.61 -11.91
C GLY A 24 -11.86 20.05 -10.56
N ILE A 25 -12.82 19.30 -10.02
CA ILE A 25 -13.40 19.57 -8.68
C ILE A 25 -12.30 19.54 -7.61
N SER A 26 -11.43 18.53 -7.65
CA SER A 26 -10.29 18.40 -6.73
C SER A 26 -9.32 19.59 -6.79
N ALA A 27 -9.13 20.18 -7.97
CA ALA A 27 -8.31 21.37 -8.18
C ALA A 27 -8.99 22.63 -7.66
N LEU A 28 -10.31 22.77 -7.86
CA LEU A 28 -11.11 23.87 -7.29
C LEU A 28 -11.05 23.86 -5.76
N MET A 29 -11.15 22.67 -5.16
CA MET A 29 -11.05 22.48 -3.70
C MET A 29 -9.61 22.53 -3.16
N ARG A 30 -8.59 22.73 -4.02
CA ARG A 30 -7.16 22.79 -3.66
C ARG A 30 -6.66 21.61 -2.82
N THR A 31 -7.22 20.42 -3.03
CA THR A 31 -6.87 19.21 -2.28
C THR A 31 -5.48 18.66 -2.60
N GLY A 32 -4.84 19.13 -3.68
CA GLY A 32 -3.52 18.65 -4.12
C GLY A 32 -3.54 17.29 -4.85
N VAL A 33 -4.70 16.62 -4.91
CA VAL A 33 -4.82 15.24 -5.45
C VAL A 33 -5.07 15.21 -6.97
N ALA A 34 -5.47 16.33 -7.58
CA ALA A 34 -5.85 16.39 -8.99
C ALA A 34 -4.77 15.83 -9.96
N LYS A 35 -3.51 16.28 -9.80
CA LYS A 35 -2.41 15.79 -10.65
C LYS A 35 -2.12 14.31 -10.43
N SER A 36 -2.16 13.85 -9.18
CA SER A 36 -1.96 12.43 -8.88
C SER A 36 -3.09 11.55 -9.42
N LEU A 37 -4.33 12.04 -9.43
CA LEU A 37 -5.48 11.29 -9.94
C LEU A 37 -5.38 11.09 -11.44
N ILE A 38 -5.14 12.16 -12.20
CA ILE A 38 -4.99 12.09 -13.66
C ILE A 38 -3.83 11.16 -14.04
N TRP A 39 -2.68 11.31 -13.38
CA TRP A 39 -1.52 10.47 -13.64
C TRP A 39 -1.78 9.00 -13.30
N ALA A 40 -2.44 8.73 -12.18
CA ALA A 40 -2.82 7.37 -11.77
C ALA A 40 -3.77 6.73 -12.79
N THR A 41 -4.77 7.46 -13.28
CA THR A 41 -5.72 6.97 -14.29
C THR A 41 -5.05 6.68 -15.62
N ALA A 42 -4.23 7.59 -16.13
CA ALA A 42 -3.50 7.39 -17.38
C ALA A 42 -2.57 6.17 -17.27
N ARG A 43 -1.80 6.07 -16.18
CA ARG A 43 -0.95 4.93 -15.88
C ARG A 43 -1.76 3.63 -15.79
N SER A 44 -2.89 3.62 -15.07
CA SER A 44 -3.69 2.41 -14.89
C SER A 44 -4.28 1.92 -16.21
N LEU A 45 -4.72 2.83 -17.09
CA LEU A 45 -5.24 2.46 -18.40
C LEU A 45 -4.18 1.75 -19.24
N VAL A 46 -2.98 2.37 -19.35
CA VAL A 46 -1.85 1.78 -20.08
C VAL A 46 -1.46 0.42 -19.47
N GLN A 47 -1.42 0.32 -18.14
CA GLN A 47 -1.06 -0.92 -17.45
C GLN A 47 -2.09 -2.04 -17.65
N LEU A 48 -3.38 -1.73 -17.63
CA LEU A 48 -4.43 -2.72 -17.85
C LEU A 48 -4.43 -3.23 -19.29
N LEU A 49 -4.26 -2.33 -20.28
CA LEU A 49 -4.15 -2.73 -21.69
C LEU A 49 -2.90 -3.59 -21.92
N ALA A 50 -1.74 -3.17 -21.41
CA ALA A 50 -0.51 -3.94 -21.50
C ALA A 50 -0.64 -5.31 -20.83
N MET A 51 -1.27 -5.38 -19.65
CA MET A 51 -1.52 -6.65 -18.96
C MET A 51 -2.45 -7.57 -19.75
N GLY A 52 -3.46 -7.01 -20.44
CA GLY A 52 -4.32 -7.76 -21.34
C GLY A 52 -3.53 -8.47 -22.45
N PHE A 53 -2.66 -7.75 -23.15
CA PHE A 53 -1.79 -8.31 -24.19
C PHE A 53 -0.79 -9.33 -23.64
N ILE A 54 -0.16 -9.05 -22.50
CA ILE A 54 0.76 -9.99 -21.84
C ILE A 54 0.02 -11.28 -21.48
N LEU A 55 -1.18 -11.17 -20.91
CA LEU A 55 -1.96 -12.32 -20.48
C LEU A 55 -2.39 -13.16 -21.69
N GLU A 56 -2.83 -12.54 -22.79
CA GLU A 56 -3.13 -13.24 -24.05
C GLU A 56 -1.92 -14.04 -24.54
N TYR A 57 -0.74 -13.43 -24.55
CA TYR A 57 0.50 -14.09 -24.95
C TYR A 57 0.88 -15.27 -24.04
N VAL A 58 0.83 -15.06 -22.72
CA VAL A 58 1.18 -16.10 -21.73
C VAL A 58 0.20 -17.27 -21.79
N ILE A 59 -1.10 -17.00 -21.99
CA ILE A 59 -2.12 -18.04 -22.16
C ILE A 59 -1.86 -18.84 -23.43
N ARG A 60 -1.52 -18.20 -24.56
CA ARG A 60 -1.22 -18.88 -25.83
C ARG A 60 0.01 -19.79 -25.75
N GLN A 61 1.07 -19.34 -25.10
CA GLN A 61 2.31 -20.10 -24.97
C GLN A 61 2.21 -21.23 -23.95
N ASN A 62 1.29 -21.13 -22.97
CA ASN A 62 1.05 -22.11 -21.91
C ASN A 62 2.32 -22.68 -21.23
N ASN A 63 3.35 -21.83 -21.08
CA ASN A 63 4.65 -22.21 -20.56
C ASN A 63 4.79 -21.80 -19.08
N VAL A 64 5.12 -22.76 -18.21
CA VAL A 64 5.28 -22.57 -16.76
C VAL A 64 6.31 -21.48 -16.43
N TRP A 65 7.40 -21.41 -17.19
CA TRP A 65 8.47 -20.44 -16.95
C TRP A 65 7.99 -18.99 -17.17
N LEU A 66 7.10 -18.76 -18.12
CA LEU A 66 6.50 -17.44 -18.35
C LEU A 66 5.56 -17.04 -17.21
N VAL A 67 4.79 -18.00 -16.69
CA VAL A 67 3.89 -17.76 -15.54
C VAL A 67 4.70 -17.39 -14.29
N ILE A 68 5.74 -18.15 -13.97
CA ILE A 68 6.63 -17.88 -12.83
C ILE A 68 7.36 -16.54 -13.01
N GLY A 69 7.86 -16.26 -14.21
CA GLY A 69 8.51 -14.99 -14.53
C GLY A 69 7.59 -13.78 -14.31
N LEU A 70 6.34 -13.87 -14.79
CA LEU A 70 5.34 -12.81 -14.61
C LEU A 70 4.94 -12.63 -13.14
N ILE A 71 4.73 -13.74 -12.42
CA ILE A 71 4.50 -13.74 -10.97
C ILE A 71 5.63 -13.03 -10.23
N THR A 72 6.88 -13.32 -10.59
CA THR A 72 8.05 -12.71 -9.98
C THR A 72 8.09 -11.21 -10.25
N LEU A 73 7.80 -10.79 -11.49
CA LEU A 73 7.68 -9.37 -11.85
C LEU A 73 6.59 -8.67 -11.02
N MET A 74 5.43 -9.30 -10.87
CA MET A 74 4.32 -8.78 -10.05
C MET A 74 4.71 -8.64 -8.58
N LEU A 75 5.48 -9.60 -8.05
CA LEU A 75 5.98 -9.55 -6.67
C LEU A 75 6.98 -8.42 -6.46
N LEU A 76 7.92 -8.22 -7.40
CA LEU A 76 8.86 -7.09 -7.35
C LEU A 76 8.11 -5.75 -7.40
N ALA A 77 7.13 -5.62 -8.29
CA ALA A 77 6.27 -4.45 -8.38
C ALA A 77 5.47 -4.23 -7.09
N ALA A 78 4.94 -5.30 -6.49
CA ALA A 78 4.20 -5.26 -5.23
C ALA A 78 5.07 -4.69 -4.09
N VAL A 79 6.32 -5.16 -3.94
CA VAL A 79 7.25 -4.64 -2.93
C VAL A 79 7.51 -3.15 -3.15
N GLN A 80 7.75 -2.72 -4.39
CA GLN A 80 7.98 -1.31 -4.72
C GLN A 80 6.75 -0.45 -4.38
N ILE A 81 5.55 -0.92 -4.68
CA ILE A 81 4.30 -0.21 -4.37
C ILE A 81 4.10 -0.13 -2.86
N THR A 82 4.29 -1.21 -2.11
CA THR A 82 4.17 -1.21 -0.64
C THR A 82 5.13 -0.20 -0.03
N MET A 83 6.40 -0.21 -0.44
CA MET A 83 7.41 0.71 0.08
C MET A 83 7.14 2.16 -0.30
N GLY A 84 6.60 2.42 -1.50
CA GLY A 84 6.21 3.77 -1.92
C GLY A 84 4.96 4.29 -1.21
N ARG A 85 4.06 3.41 -0.76
CA ARG A 85 2.83 3.76 -0.04
C ARG A 85 2.99 3.79 1.48
N ALA A 86 3.97 3.10 2.03
CA ALA A 86 4.25 3.05 3.46
C ALA A 86 4.92 4.34 3.95
N THR A 87 4.11 5.37 4.19
CA THR A 87 4.57 6.67 4.68
C THR A 87 5.20 6.54 6.07
N GLY A 88 6.37 7.15 6.27
CA GLY A 88 7.07 7.13 7.57
C GLY A 88 7.92 5.87 7.82
N ALA A 89 7.92 4.88 6.92
CA ALA A 89 8.75 3.69 7.04
C ALA A 89 10.24 4.00 6.74
N PRO A 90 11.19 3.53 7.56
CA PRO A 90 12.62 3.72 7.32
C PRO A 90 13.12 3.04 6.04
N LYS A 91 14.13 3.63 5.41
CA LYS A 91 14.84 3.01 4.27
C LYS A 91 15.58 1.75 4.78
N GLY A 92 15.30 0.60 4.16
CA GLY A 92 15.91 -0.70 4.55
C GLY A 92 14.93 -1.79 4.98
N LEU A 93 13.61 -1.51 5.00
CA LEU A 93 12.58 -2.53 5.26
C LEU A 93 12.25 -3.41 4.04
N VAL A 94 12.83 -3.11 2.88
CA VAL A 94 12.55 -3.80 1.60
C VAL A 94 12.67 -5.32 1.74
N GLY A 95 13.73 -5.82 2.39
CA GLY A 95 13.93 -7.27 2.57
C GLY A 95 12.88 -7.93 3.46
N ILE A 96 12.39 -7.23 4.49
CA ILE A 96 11.33 -7.74 5.39
C ILE A 96 9.99 -7.76 4.66
N VAL A 97 9.66 -6.68 3.94
CA VAL A 97 8.44 -6.59 3.12
C VAL A 97 8.43 -7.68 2.05
N LEU A 98 9.56 -7.86 1.35
CA LEU A 98 9.72 -8.90 0.34
C LEU A 98 9.54 -10.28 0.94
N LEU A 99 10.21 -10.59 2.06
CA LEU A 99 10.07 -11.88 2.71
C LEU A 99 8.62 -12.15 3.13
N SER A 100 7.95 -11.16 3.72
CA SER A 100 6.55 -11.28 4.11
C SER A 100 5.66 -11.56 2.90
N LEU A 101 5.80 -10.79 1.82
CA LEU A 101 5.00 -10.98 0.60
C LEU A 101 5.28 -12.33 -0.07
N VAL A 102 6.54 -12.78 -0.11
CA VAL A 102 6.91 -14.10 -0.64
C VAL A 102 6.26 -15.21 0.17
N VAL A 103 6.35 -15.17 1.50
CA VAL A 103 5.74 -16.19 2.37
C VAL A 103 4.23 -16.23 2.18
N THR A 104 3.56 -15.08 2.20
CA THR A 104 2.11 -15.02 1.96
C THR A 104 1.74 -15.53 0.57
N MET A 105 2.54 -15.22 -0.45
CA MET A 105 2.32 -15.67 -1.82
C MET A 105 2.48 -17.18 -1.96
N LEU A 106 3.50 -17.77 -1.33
CA LEU A 106 3.68 -19.22 -1.32
C LEU A 106 2.53 -19.93 -0.60
N LEU A 107 2.10 -19.40 0.55
CA LEU A 107 0.95 -19.93 1.29
C LEU A 107 -0.32 -19.89 0.44
N MET A 108 -0.51 -18.79 -0.30
CA MET A 108 -1.62 -18.64 -1.24
C MET A 108 -1.58 -19.67 -2.35
N LEU A 109 -0.44 -19.81 -3.02
CA LEU A 109 -0.28 -20.78 -4.10
C LEU A 109 -0.54 -22.20 -3.61
N ALA A 110 -0.08 -22.55 -2.40
CA ALA A 110 -0.38 -23.85 -1.79
C ALA A 110 -1.89 -24.04 -1.57
N ILE A 111 -2.58 -23.07 -0.96
CA ILE A 111 -4.03 -23.16 -0.69
C ILE A 111 -4.83 -23.23 -2.00
N VAL A 112 -4.51 -22.40 -2.99
CA VAL A 112 -5.23 -22.35 -4.27
C VAL A 112 -4.99 -23.60 -5.10
N ALA A 113 -3.75 -24.11 -5.14
CA ALA A 113 -3.38 -25.30 -5.90
C ALA A 113 -3.97 -26.59 -5.29
N GLU A 114 -3.95 -26.72 -3.96
CA GLU A 114 -4.27 -27.97 -3.28
C GLU A 114 -5.73 -28.07 -2.81
N LEU A 115 -6.32 -26.96 -2.33
CA LEU A 115 -7.60 -26.98 -1.62
C LEU A 115 -8.78 -26.45 -2.44
N ILE A 116 -8.58 -25.47 -3.33
CA ILE A 116 -9.70 -24.69 -3.90
C ILE A 116 -10.03 -25.08 -5.34
N VAL A 117 -9.10 -24.91 -6.27
CA VAL A 117 -9.44 -24.92 -7.70
C VAL A 117 -9.05 -26.24 -8.37
N ARG A 118 -8.06 -26.96 -7.81
CA ARG A 118 -7.39 -28.11 -8.45
C ARG A 118 -7.31 -27.96 -9.98
N PRO A 119 -6.76 -26.84 -10.49
CA PRO A 119 -6.75 -26.62 -11.91
C PRO A 119 -5.88 -27.73 -12.53
N LYS A 120 -6.42 -28.42 -13.53
CA LYS A 120 -5.63 -29.31 -14.39
C LYS A 120 -5.33 -28.51 -15.65
N PRO A 121 -4.07 -28.05 -15.88
CA PRO A 121 -2.87 -28.14 -15.04
C PRO A 121 -2.78 -27.06 -13.94
N TRP A 122 -1.97 -27.32 -12.90
CA TRP A 122 -1.87 -26.47 -11.69
C TRP A 122 -1.43 -25.02 -11.98
N TYR A 123 -0.76 -24.81 -13.11
CA TYR A 123 -0.23 -23.52 -13.56
C TYR A 123 -1.17 -22.77 -14.52
N ALA A 124 -2.43 -23.19 -14.69
CA ALA A 124 -3.38 -22.59 -15.62
C ALA A 124 -3.31 -21.04 -15.59
N PRO A 125 -2.71 -20.40 -16.63
CA PRO A 125 -2.35 -18.98 -16.55
C PRO A 125 -3.56 -18.07 -16.34
N GLN A 126 -4.69 -18.48 -16.89
CA GLN A 126 -6.00 -17.82 -16.81
C GLN A 126 -6.53 -17.68 -15.38
N LEU A 127 -6.11 -18.57 -14.47
CA LEU A 127 -6.54 -18.57 -13.06
C LEU A 127 -5.44 -18.04 -12.16
N VAL A 128 -4.22 -18.56 -12.27
CA VAL A 128 -3.14 -18.28 -11.31
C VAL A 128 -2.72 -16.82 -11.37
N ILE A 129 -2.60 -16.22 -12.56
CA ILE A 129 -2.13 -14.83 -12.71
C ILE A 129 -3.15 -13.83 -12.16
N PRO A 130 -4.44 -13.87 -12.54
CA PRO A 130 -5.43 -12.95 -11.97
C PRO A 130 -5.65 -13.14 -10.46
N LEU A 131 -5.66 -14.38 -9.97
CA LEU A 131 -5.78 -14.65 -8.53
C LEU A 131 -4.59 -14.06 -7.75
N THR A 132 -3.37 -14.26 -8.27
CA THR A 132 -2.16 -13.63 -7.74
C THR A 132 -2.27 -12.12 -7.72
N GLY A 133 -2.71 -11.50 -8.81
CA GLY A 133 -2.86 -10.05 -8.90
C GLY A 133 -3.84 -9.49 -7.89
N MET A 134 -5.00 -10.12 -7.72
CA MET A 134 -6.00 -9.70 -6.73
C MET A 134 -5.47 -9.84 -5.31
N LEU A 135 -4.79 -10.94 -4.99
CA LEU A 135 -4.23 -11.16 -3.66
C LEU A 135 -3.12 -10.17 -3.35
N LEU A 136 -2.11 -10.05 -4.22
CA LEU A 136 -1.04 -9.07 -4.05
C LEU A 136 -1.60 -7.64 -3.93
N GLY A 137 -2.57 -7.25 -4.76
CA GLY A 137 -3.14 -5.91 -4.72
C GLY A 137 -3.81 -5.56 -3.39
N ASN A 138 -4.58 -6.49 -2.82
CA ASN A 138 -5.22 -6.32 -1.52
C ASN A 138 -4.19 -6.33 -0.38
N THR A 139 -3.29 -7.31 -0.38
CA THR A 139 -2.28 -7.46 0.67
C THR A 139 -1.28 -6.30 0.68
N VAL A 140 -0.85 -5.80 -0.48
CA VAL A 140 0.01 -4.59 -0.59
C VAL A 140 -0.63 -3.37 0.05
N SER A 141 -1.93 -3.18 -0.19
CA SER A 141 -2.66 -2.03 0.35
C SER A 141 -2.82 -2.13 1.86
N ALA A 142 -3.15 -3.32 2.37
CA ALA A 142 -3.21 -3.60 3.80
C ALA A 142 -1.86 -3.42 4.50
N LEU A 143 -0.79 -4.01 3.94
CA LEU A 143 0.57 -3.91 4.47
C LEU A 143 1.05 -2.45 4.52
N ALA A 144 0.83 -1.68 3.46
CA ALA A 144 1.24 -0.28 3.43
C ALA A 144 0.53 0.55 4.52
N LEU A 145 -0.76 0.29 4.74
CA LEU A 145 -1.58 0.96 5.73
C LEU A 145 -1.17 0.55 7.15
N GLY A 146 -1.04 -0.75 7.42
CA GLY A 146 -0.59 -1.27 8.70
C GLY A 146 0.82 -0.81 9.05
N LEU A 147 1.74 -0.80 8.08
CA LEU A 147 3.11 -0.35 8.28
C LEU A 147 3.20 1.14 8.61
N SER A 148 2.45 1.97 7.88
CA SER A 148 2.38 3.42 8.13
C SER A 148 1.86 3.68 9.54
N ARG A 149 0.79 2.99 9.94
CA ARG A 149 0.20 3.14 11.27
C ARG A 149 1.14 2.67 12.38
N PHE A 150 1.90 1.61 12.15
CA PHE A 150 2.87 1.12 13.12
C PHE A 150 3.90 2.19 13.45
N PHE A 151 4.53 2.77 12.43
CA PHE A 151 5.57 3.78 12.63
C PHE A 151 5.02 5.08 13.18
N GLU A 152 3.85 5.50 12.72
CA GLU A 152 3.15 6.67 13.26
C GLU A 152 2.80 6.47 14.73
N SER A 153 2.15 5.36 15.08
CA SER A 153 1.77 5.04 16.47
C SER A 153 2.98 4.94 17.39
N MET A 154 4.07 4.34 16.92
CA MET A 154 5.33 4.30 17.67
C MET A 154 5.87 5.70 17.90
N ARG A 155 5.88 6.57 16.88
CA ARG A 155 6.33 7.97 16.97
C ARG A 155 5.48 8.82 17.93
N GLU A 156 4.16 8.68 17.86
CA GLU A 156 3.21 9.35 18.76
C GLU A 156 3.44 8.94 20.22
N ARG A 157 3.71 7.66 20.46
CA ARG A 157 3.83 7.06 21.80
C ARG A 157 5.28 7.00 22.30
N TYR A 158 6.20 7.75 21.71
CA TYR A 158 7.63 7.66 22.06
C TYR A 158 7.91 7.89 23.56
N ALA A 159 7.36 8.98 24.11
CA ALA A 159 7.54 9.33 25.52
C ALA A 159 6.91 8.28 26.45
N GLU A 160 5.73 7.78 26.09
CA GLU A 160 5.04 6.71 26.81
C GLU A 160 5.86 5.41 26.82
N VAL A 161 6.35 4.99 25.65
CA VAL A 161 7.17 3.79 25.48
C VAL A 161 8.46 3.88 26.29
N ASN A 162 9.16 5.01 26.26
CA ASN A 162 10.37 5.21 27.06
C ASN A 162 10.09 5.19 28.57
N THR A 163 8.98 5.77 28.99
CA THR A 163 8.55 5.76 30.41
C THR A 163 8.25 4.33 30.85
N MET A 164 7.51 3.56 30.05
CA MET A 164 7.23 2.15 30.35
C MET A 164 8.51 1.33 30.46
N LEU A 165 9.47 1.51 29.54
CA LEU A 165 10.76 0.82 29.58
C LEU A 165 11.59 1.23 30.81
N ALA A 166 11.57 2.51 31.20
CA ALA A 166 12.24 3.01 32.40
C ALA A 166 11.62 2.44 33.68
N LEU A 167 10.32 2.17 33.68
CA LEU A 167 9.60 1.50 34.77
C LEU A 167 9.76 -0.04 34.76
N GLY A 168 10.56 -0.59 33.86
CA GLY A 168 10.86 -2.03 33.79
C GLY A 168 9.88 -2.85 32.95
N ALA A 169 8.98 -2.22 32.18
CA ALA A 169 8.11 -2.95 31.26
C ALA A 169 8.93 -3.64 30.16
N THR A 170 8.43 -4.77 29.67
CA THR A 170 9.06 -5.48 28.57
C THR A 170 8.86 -4.74 27.25
N LYS A 171 9.79 -4.94 26.31
CA LYS A 171 9.71 -4.42 24.93
C LYS A 171 8.38 -4.80 24.24
N TRP A 172 7.85 -5.97 24.57
CA TRP A 172 6.58 -6.47 24.06
C TRP A 172 5.38 -5.68 24.59
N GLU A 173 5.34 -5.42 25.89
CA GLU A 173 4.26 -4.65 26.52
C GLU A 173 4.17 -3.23 25.98
N ALA A 174 5.32 -2.58 25.79
CA ALA A 174 5.38 -1.23 25.23
C ALA A 174 4.90 -1.17 23.75
N ALA A 175 5.27 -2.17 22.94
CA ALA A 175 4.96 -2.23 21.51
C ALA A 175 3.55 -2.75 21.19
N LYS A 176 2.96 -3.56 22.09
CA LYS A 176 1.69 -4.28 21.85
C LYS A 176 0.54 -3.37 21.37
N PRO A 177 0.27 -2.19 21.96
CA PRO A 177 -0.83 -1.35 21.49
C PRO A 177 -0.60 -0.82 20.07
N SER A 178 0.64 -0.46 19.73
CA SER A 178 1.02 -0.03 18.38
C SER A 178 0.84 -1.17 17.37
N MET A 179 1.24 -2.40 17.72
CA MET A 179 1.05 -3.59 16.88
C MET A 179 -0.43 -3.87 16.60
N ILE A 180 -1.28 -3.87 17.64
CA ILE A 180 -2.72 -4.15 17.50
C ILE A 180 -3.38 -3.10 16.61
N SER A 181 -3.06 -1.81 16.82
CA SER A 181 -3.64 -0.73 16.00
C SER A 181 -3.27 -0.87 14.52
N SER A 182 -2.05 -1.34 14.24
CA SER A 182 -1.52 -1.54 12.89
C SER A 182 -2.22 -2.68 12.17
N ILE A 183 -2.35 -3.84 12.82
CA ILE A 183 -3.07 -5.00 12.27
C ILE A 183 -4.53 -4.64 12.02
N ARG A 184 -5.17 -3.93 12.95
CA ARG A 184 -6.58 -3.52 12.82
C ARG A 184 -6.78 -2.57 11.64
N LEU A 185 -5.86 -1.62 11.45
CA LEU A 185 -5.93 -0.68 10.33
C LEU A 185 -5.69 -1.40 8.99
N GLY A 186 -4.69 -2.29 8.93
CA GLY A 186 -4.36 -3.08 7.74
C GLY A 186 -5.49 -4.00 7.30
N LEU A 187 -6.23 -4.59 8.25
CA LEU A 187 -7.36 -5.49 7.96
C LEU A 187 -8.67 -4.78 7.63
N LEU A 188 -8.78 -3.48 7.91
CA LEU A 188 -10.01 -2.72 7.69
C LEU A 188 -10.57 -2.89 6.26
N PRO A 189 -9.77 -2.79 5.17
CA PRO A 189 -10.27 -2.95 3.81
C PRO A 189 -10.80 -4.35 3.53
N SER A 190 -10.09 -5.39 3.99
CA SER A 190 -10.49 -6.79 3.79
C SER A 190 -11.80 -7.12 4.50
N ILE A 191 -11.99 -6.62 5.72
CA ILE A 191 -13.24 -6.79 6.47
C ILE A 191 -14.38 -6.04 5.77
N ALA A 192 -14.13 -4.81 5.30
CA ALA A 192 -15.13 -4.03 4.58
C ALA A 192 -15.55 -4.69 3.26
N MET A 193 -14.60 -5.28 2.52
CA MET A 193 -14.91 -6.06 1.31
C MET A 193 -15.77 -7.28 1.62
N LEU A 194 -15.45 -8.05 2.67
CA LEU A 194 -16.26 -9.20 3.08
C LEU A 194 -17.67 -8.80 3.52
N ALA A 195 -17.80 -7.72 4.31
CA ALA A 195 -19.08 -7.27 4.83
C ALA A 195 -20.02 -6.71 3.75
N SER A 196 -19.47 -6.07 2.71
CA SER A 196 -20.26 -5.44 1.63
C SER A 196 -20.53 -6.37 0.45
N SER A 197 -19.74 -7.43 0.29
CA SER A 197 -19.85 -8.37 -0.83
C SER A 197 -21.17 -9.13 -0.80
N GLY A 198 -21.91 -9.10 -1.91
CA GLY A 198 -23.20 -9.77 -2.05
C GLY A 198 -24.42 -8.93 -1.62
N ILE A 199 -24.21 -7.79 -0.95
CA ILE A 199 -25.29 -6.83 -0.60
C ILE A 199 -25.15 -5.56 -1.43
N VAL A 200 -24.00 -4.89 -1.31
CA VAL A 200 -23.73 -3.60 -1.97
C VAL A 200 -22.82 -3.77 -3.17
N THR A 201 -21.85 -4.69 -3.07
CA THR A 201 -20.85 -4.90 -4.12
C THR A 201 -20.94 -6.31 -4.66
N ILE A 202 -21.00 -6.44 -5.99
CA ILE A 202 -20.78 -7.72 -6.68
C ILE A 202 -19.32 -7.70 -7.18
N PRO A 203 -18.43 -8.54 -6.63
CA PRO A 203 -17.03 -8.53 -7.03
C PRO A 203 -16.83 -8.77 -8.53
N GLY A 204 -15.77 -8.18 -9.11
CA GLY A 204 -15.54 -8.18 -10.55
C GLY A 204 -15.38 -9.57 -11.16
N MET A 205 -14.67 -10.49 -10.50
CA MET A 205 -14.53 -11.87 -11.01
C MET A 205 -15.87 -12.62 -10.99
N MET A 206 -16.68 -12.45 -9.95
CA MET A 206 -18.04 -13.01 -9.90
C MET A 206 -18.91 -12.46 -11.03
N SER A 207 -18.94 -11.13 -11.20
CA SER A 207 -19.68 -10.48 -12.29
C SER A 207 -19.21 -10.97 -13.66
N GLY A 208 -17.89 -11.07 -13.87
CA GLY A 208 -17.30 -11.56 -15.12
C GLY A 208 -17.68 -13.02 -15.42
N GLN A 209 -17.71 -13.90 -14.42
CA GLN A 209 -18.16 -15.28 -14.61
C GLN A 209 -19.66 -15.37 -14.93
N ILE A 210 -20.48 -14.52 -14.33
CA ILE A 210 -21.92 -14.45 -14.61
C ILE A 210 -22.17 -13.94 -16.03
N ILE A 211 -21.46 -12.88 -16.45
CA ILE A 211 -21.53 -12.34 -17.83
C ILE A 211 -21.07 -13.40 -18.84
N ALA A 212 -20.06 -14.20 -18.49
CA ALA A 212 -19.61 -15.33 -19.30
C ALA A 212 -20.54 -16.57 -19.25
N GLY A 213 -21.77 -16.44 -18.74
CA GLY A 213 -22.78 -17.49 -18.74
C GLY A 213 -22.60 -18.60 -17.70
N LYS A 214 -21.67 -18.46 -16.74
CA LYS A 214 -21.52 -19.45 -15.65
C LYS A 214 -22.63 -19.28 -14.62
N SER A 215 -22.95 -20.38 -13.91
CA SER A 215 -24.00 -20.34 -12.89
C SER A 215 -23.65 -19.35 -11.76
N PRO A 216 -24.56 -18.41 -11.41
CA PRO A 216 -24.30 -17.40 -10.38
C PRO A 216 -23.94 -17.99 -9.02
N VAL A 217 -24.55 -19.13 -8.66
CA VAL A 217 -24.28 -19.83 -7.40
C VAL A 217 -22.85 -20.38 -7.35
N SER A 218 -22.33 -20.88 -8.47
CA SER A 218 -20.94 -21.35 -8.54
C SER A 218 -19.98 -20.16 -8.42
N ALA A 219 -20.24 -19.09 -9.19
CA ALA A 219 -19.43 -17.87 -9.15
C ALA A 219 -19.38 -17.25 -7.74
N ALA A 220 -20.50 -17.24 -7.01
CA ALA A 220 -20.56 -16.77 -5.63
C ALA A 220 -19.68 -17.60 -4.67
N LYS A 221 -19.70 -18.94 -4.80
CA LYS A 221 -18.86 -19.83 -3.98
C LYS A 221 -17.38 -19.58 -4.23
N TYR A 222 -16.97 -19.48 -5.50
CA TYR A 222 -15.59 -19.15 -5.86
C TYR A 222 -15.16 -17.81 -5.29
N GLN A 223 -16.02 -16.80 -5.43
CA GLN A 223 -15.73 -15.45 -4.96
C GLN A 223 -15.61 -15.37 -3.44
N PHE A 224 -16.50 -16.03 -2.70
CA PHE A 224 -16.43 -16.10 -1.24
C PHE A 224 -15.10 -16.72 -0.76
N VAL A 225 -14.71 -17.85 -1.35
CA VAL A 225 -13.45 -18.53 -1.01
C VAL A 225 -12.25 -17.62 -1.25
N ILE A 226 -12.24 -16.87 -2.36
CA ILE A 226 -11.15 -15.92 -2.67
C ILE A 226 -11.12 -14.79 -1.64
N LEU A 227 -12.25 -14.18 -1.30
CA LEU A 227 -12.30 -13.09 -0.32
C LEU A 227 -11.88 -13.56 1.08
N ALA A 228 -12.32 -14.74 1.50
CA ALA A 228 -11.92 -15.34 2.76
C ALA A 228 -10.41 -15.64 2.78
N ALA A 229 -9.86 -16.18 1.69
CA ALA A 229 -8.43 -16.42 1.55
C ALA A 229 -7.63 -15.11 1.60
N VAL A 230 -8.06 -14.07 0.87
CA VAL A 230 -7.44 -12.73 0.90
C VAL A 230 -7.39 -12.18 2.33
N ALA A 231 -8.51 -12.23 3.05
CA ALA A 231 -8.59 -11.73 4.42
C ALA A 231 -7.65 -12.50 5.38
N ALA A 232 -7.69 -13.83 5.33
CA ALA A 232 -6.85 -14.68 6.18
C ALA A 232 -5.35 -14.49 5.87
N LEU A 233 -4.98 -14.52 4.60
CA LEU A 233 -3.60 -14.35 4.14
C LEU A 233 -3.05 -12.96 4.44
N THR A 234 -3.90 -11.94 4.35
CA THR A 234 -3.52 -10.57 4.71
C THR A 234 -3.25 -10.43 6.20
N LEU A 235 -4.07 -11.04 7.07
CA LEU A 235 -3.80 -11.08 8.51
C LEU A 235 -2.47 -11.78 8.81
N VAL A 236 -2.19 -12.90 8.14
CA VAL A 236 -0.93 -13.62 8.30
C VAL A 236 0.25 -12.75 7.83
N ALA A 237 0.12 -12.07 6.69
CA ALA A 237 1.14 -11.15 6.17
C ALA A 237 1.43 -10.01 7.16
N ASP A 238 0.38 -9.31 7.62
CA ASP A 238 0.49 -8.20 8.56
C ASP A 238 1.09 -8.67 9.91
N SER A 239 0.74 -9.87 10.36
CA SER A 239 1.31 -10.42 11.60
C SER A 239 2.79 -10.75 11.45
N ILE A 240 3.20 -11.36 10.34
CA ILE A 240 4.60 -11.71 10.05
C ILE A 240 5.44 -10.44 9.91
N ILE A 241 4.99 -9.47 9.12
CA ILE A 241 5.75 -8.24 8.89
C ILE A 241 5.95 -7.47 10.19
N ILE A 242 4.90 -7.33 11.02
CA ILE A 242 4.97 -6.59 12.28
C ILE A 242 5.87 -7.33 13.27
N ALA A 243 5.82 -8.66 13.34
CA ALA A 243 6.72 -9.44 14.19
C ALA A 243 8.20 -9.28 13.78
N LEU A 244 8.49 -9.26 12.48
CA LEU A 244 9.84 -9.05 11.95
C LEU A 244 10.33 -7.61 12.18
N ILE A 245 9.46 -6.63 12.00
CA ILE A 245 9.76 -5.22 12.28
C ILE A 245 9.99 -5.01 13.77
N TYR A 246 9.15 -5.58 14.64
CA TYR A 246 9.32 -5.56 16.09
C TYR A 246 10.72 -6.05 16.49
N LYS A 247 11.14 -7.23 15.97
CA LYS A 247 12.49 -7.74 16.22
C LYS A 247 13.56 -6.75 15.73
N ARG A 248 13.42 -6.16 14.54
CA ARG A 248 14.41 -5.24 13.96
C ARG A 248 14.51 -3.91 14.72
N CYS A 249 13.39 -3.25 15.00
CA CYS A 249 13.34 -1.96 15.67
C CYS A 249 13.90 -2.04 17.10
N PHE A 250 13.64 -3.12 17.82
CA PHE A 250 14.06 -3.26 19.22
C PHE A 250 15.48 -3.84 19.40
N ILE A 251 16.08 -4.43 18.36
CA ILE A 251 17.51 -4.83 18.31
C ILE A 251 18.41 -3.64 17.94
N SER A 252 17.91 -2.69 17.13
CA SER A 252 18.61 -1.46 16.75
C SER A 252 17.83 -0.22 17.22
N TYR A 253 17.58 -0.18 18.54
CA TYR A 253 16.77 0.86 19.20
C TYR A 253 17.24 2.28 18.85
N ASP A 254 18.56 2.45 18.73
CA ASP A 254 19.22 3.74 18.51
C ASP A 254 19.17 4.23 17.05
N ARG A 255 18.85 3.36 16.08
CA ARG A 255 18.97 3.67 14.64
C ARG A 255 17.64 4.00 13.95
N TYR A 256 16.51 3.66 14.55
CA TYR A 256 15.17 3.83 13.94
C TYR A 256 14.34 4.96 14.55
N PHE A 257 14.82 5.55 15.65
CA PHE A 257 14.11 6.57 16.41
C PHE A 257 14.92 7.85 16.58
N VAL A 258 15.58 8.31 15.52
CA VAL A 258 15.99 9.71 15.45
C VAL A 258 14.77 10.48 14.93
N PRO A 259 14.15 11.39 15.70
CA PRO A 259 13.17 12.31 15.13
C PRO A 259 13.81 12.97 13.91
N GLU A 260 13.03 13.26 12.85
CA GLU A 260 13.57 14.13 11.80
C GLU A 260 14.18 15.35 12.48
N PRO A 261 15.43 15.75 12.14
CA PRO A 261 16.04 16.91 12.74
C PRO A 261 15.05 18.05 12.58
N ALA A 262 14.75 18.74 13.68
CA ALA A 262 13.80 19.85 13.72
C ALA A 262 13.90 20.62 12.41
N LYS A 263 12.78 20.62 11.66
CA LYS A 263 12.59 21.28 10.35
C LYS A 263 13.60 22.41 10.25
N LYS A 264 14.61 22.34 9.37
CA LYS A 264 15.61 23.43 9.25
C LYS A 264 14.80 24.71 9.10
N LEU A 265 14.71 25.52 10.16
CA LEU A 265 13.92 26.73 10.12
C LEU A 265 14.51 27.54 8.98
N SER A 266 13.66 27.88 8.00
CA SER A 266 14.06 28.84 7.00
C SER A 266 14.40 30.15 7.73
N PHE A 267 15.31 30.96 7.20
CA PHE A 267 15.63 32.27 7.80
C PHE A 267 14.35 33.08 8.10
N LYS A 268 13.33 32.94 7.25
CA LYS A 268 12.00 33.53 7.46
C LYS A 268 11.31 33.02 8.73
N ASP A 269 11.38 31.72 9.03
CA ASP A 269 10.77 31.13 10.23
C ASP A 269 11.50 31.58 11.50
N LEU A 270 12.83 31.73 11.46
CA LEU A 270 13.63 32.27 12.59
C LEU A 270 13.34 33.75 12.84
N VAL A 271 13.25 34.56 11.78
CA VAL A 271 12.91 35.97 11.88
C VAL A 271 11.50 36.15 12.43
N GLN A 272 10.56 35.28 12.04
CA GLN A 272 9.18 35.34 12.50
C GLN A 272 9.03 34.92 13.97
N LEU A 273 9.67 33.82 14.37
CA LEU A 273 9.75 33.41 15.78
C LEU A 273 10.47 34.42 16.67
N ARG A 274 11.49 35.14 16.18
CA ARG A 274 12.16 36.20 16.96
C ARG A 274 11.32 37.48 17.04
N LYS A 275 10.56 37.83 15.99
CA LYS A 275 9.59 38.93 16.01
C LYS A 275 8.46 38.72 17.01
N ASP A 276 8.02 37.47 17.14
CA ASP A 276 6.97 37.09 18.08
C ASP A 276 7.44 37.17 19.55
N VAL A 277 8.77 37.09 19.79
CA VAL A 277 9.37 37.15 21.14
C VAL A 277 9.94 38.56 21.46
N HIS A 278 10.41 39.31 20.47
CA HIS A 278 10.94 40.68 20.58
C HIS A 278 10.35 41.57 19.45
N PRO A 279 9.21 42.23 19.68
CA PRO A 279 8.46 42.92 18.63
C PRO A 279 9.09 44.23 18.12
N ASP A 280 10.07 44.82 18.83
CA ASP A 280 10.55 46.19 18.58
C ASP A 280 11.90 46.29 17.84
N GLU A 281 12.47 45.19 17.36
CA GLU A 281 13.80 45.20 16.74
C GLU A 281 13.75 45.39 15.22
N LYS A 282 14.52 46.37 14.70
CA LYS A 282 14.47 46.78 13.28
C LYS A 282 15.17 45.76 12.37
N PRO A 283 14.59 45.41 11.20
CA PRO A 283 15.06 44.32 10.34
C PRO A 283 16.47 44.47 9.75
N ASP A 284 17.04 45.68 9.75
CA ASP A 284 18.36 45.96 9.19
C ASP A 284 19.53 45.56 10.11
N GLU A 285 19.33 45.53 11.44
CA GLU A 285 20.34 45.03 12.39
C GLU A 285 20.44 43.50 12.34
N VAL A 286 19.30 42.82 12.22
CA VAL A 286 19.21 41.35 12.10
C VAL A 286 19.99 40.81 10.89
N ARG A 287 20.01 41.57 9.78
CA ARG A 287 20.72 41.19 8.57
C ARG A 287 22.23 41.29 8.72
N ARG A 288 22.72 42.26 9.51
CA ARG A 288 24.16 42.47 9.76
C ARG A 288 24.74 41.44 10.71
N GLU A 289 23.99 41.04 11.75
CA GLU A 289 24.42 39.99 12.68
C GLU A 289 24.45 38.60 12.01
N ALA A 290 23.44 38.26 11.21
CA ALA A 290 23.40 36.99 10.49
C ALA A 290 24.54 36.85 9.46
N GLU A 291 24.91 37.95 8.78
CA GLU A 291 26.05 37.98 7.86
C GLU A 291 27.40 37.89 8.60
N GLN A 292 27.51 38.43 9.83
CA GLN A 292 28.71 38.30 10.67
C GLN A 292 28.87 36.87 11.22
N GLU A 293 27.80 36.23 11.70
CA GLU A 293 27.85 34.83 12.14
C GLU A 293 28.18 33.86 11.00
N GLN A 294 27.69 34.10 9.78
CA GLN A 294 28.06 33.28 8.62
C GLN A 294 29.53 33.46 8.21
N ARG A 295 30.09 34.66 8.33
CA ARG A 295 31.52 34.90 8.07
C ARG A 295 32.43 34.27 9.13
N ALA A 296 31.99 34.22 10.39
CA ALA A 296 32.75 33.57 11.46
C ALA A 296 32.80 32.04 11.33
N ARG A 297 31.77 31.41 10.75
CA ARG A 297 31.72 29.95 10.53
C ARG A 297 32.43 29.45 9.27
N THR A 298 32.89 30.35 8.41
CA THR A 298 33.58 30.01 7.15
C THR A 298 35.09 30.29 7.23
N ARG A 299 35.61 30.54 8.44
CA ARG A 299 37.05 30.62 8.75
C ARG A 299 37.47 29.47 9.65
#